data_AF-A0A258XYT0-F1
#
_entry.id   AF-A0A258XYT0-F1
#
_cell.length_a   1.000
_cell.length_b   1.000
_cell.length_c   1.000
_cell.angle_alpha   90.00
_cell.angle_beta   90.00
_cell.angle_gamma   90.00
#
_symmetry.space_group_name_H-M   'P 1'
#
loop_
_entity.id
_entity.type
_entity.pdbx_description
1 polymer ?
#
loop_
_entity_poly.entity_id
_entity_poly.type
_entity_poly.pdbx_seq_one_letter_code
_entity_poly.pdbx_strand_id
1 'polypeptide(L)'
;LGATFHRVYTAESAQAYKPRMQAFEYMFDQLGMGPEVGMHVSSSFRYDQNTATDLGFGCRVFVGRGHEPSNANYRDVEIPHIGALPAVVGL
;
A
#
# COMPACT_ATOMS: atom_id res chain seq x y z
N LEU A 1 2.44 -16.09 -8.29
CA LEU A 1 3.31 -14.93 -7.99
C LEU A 1 4.75 -15.39 -8.18
N GLY A 2 5.51 -14.78 -9.10
CA GLY A 2 6.88 -15.23 -9.45
C GLY A 2 8.00 -14.51 -8.70
N ALA A 3 7.68 -13.82 -7.60
CA ALA A 3 8.62 -13.04 -6.81
C ALA A 3 8.69 -13.58 -5.38
N THR A 4 9.87 -13.44 -4.74
CA THR A 4 10.06 -13.81 -3.34
C THR A 4 9.44 -12.75 -2.44
N PHE A 5 8.56 -13.16 -1.53
CA PHE A 5 7.99 -12.30 -0.50
C PHE A 5 8.62 -12.65 0.85
N HIS A 6 9.04 -11.64 1.60
CA HIS A 6 9.54 -11.84 2.96
C HIS A 6 8.44 -12.40 3.89
N ARG A 7 7.23 -11.85 3.78
CA ARG A 7 6.03 -12.21 4.54
C ARG A 7 4.77 -11.97 3.69
N VAL A 8 3.69 -12.68 4.01
CA VAL A 8 2.36 -12.49 3.44
C VAL A 8 1.35 -12.42 4.57
N TYR A 9 0.61 -11.32 4.65
CA TYR A 9 -0.45 -11.11 5.64
C TYR A 9 -1.78 -10.97 4.91
N THR A 10 -2.79 -11.72 5.36
CA THR A 10 -4.11 -11.75 4.72
C THR A 10 -5.15 -11.09 5.62
N ALA A 11 -6.29 -10.76 5.03
CA ALA A 11 -7.45 -10.29 5.80
C ALA A 11 -7.96 -11.34 6.80
N GLU A 12 -7.76 -12.63 6.50
CA GLU A 12 -8.06 -13.72 7.42
C GLU A 12 -7.10 -13.70 8.61
N SER A 13 -5.79 -13.54 8.39
CA SER A 13 -4.83 -13.42 9.49
C SER A 13 -5.13 -12.23 10.41
N ALA A 14 -5.50 -11.09 9.82
CA ALA A 14 -5.84 -9.88 10.57
C ALA A 14 -7.27 -9.87 11.14
N GLN A 15 -8.12 -10.84 10.77
CA GLN A 15 -9.56 -10.85 11.03
C GLN A 15 -10.27 -9.54 10.60
N ALA A 16 -9.72 -8.88 9.57
CA ALA A 16 -10.24 -7.62 9.03
C ALA A 16 -9.82 -7.47 7.57
N TYR A 17 -10.77 -7.07 6.73
CA TYR A 17 -10.48 -6.62 5.38
C TYR A 17 -10.27 -5.10 5.39
N LYS A 18 -9.38 -4.62 4.52
CA LYS A 18 -9.22 -3.19 4.23
C LYS A 18 -10.58 -2.56 3.85
N PRO A 19 -10.87 -1.28 4.14
CA PRO A 19 -9.97 -0.23 4.63
C PRO A 19 -9.88 -0.16 6.16
N ARG A 20 -10.34 -1.18 6.89
CA ARG A 20 -10.20 -1.20 8.35
C ARG A 20 -8.71 -1.13 8.70
N MET A 21 -8.31 -0.12 9.48
CA MET A 21 -6.91 0.13 9.89
C MET A 21 -6.29 -1.10 10.56
N GLN A 22 -7.09 -1.90 11.28
CA GLN A 22 -6.70 -3.19 11.87
C GLN A 22 -5.89 -4.10 10.93
N ALA A 23 -6.18 -4.13 9.63
CA ALA A 23 -5.42 -4.96 8.70
C ALA A 23 -3.97 -4.45 8.50
N PHE A 24 -3.78 -3.13 8.53
CA PHE A 24 -2.48 -2.48 8.45
C PHE A 24 -1.74 -2.52 9.79
N GLU A 25 -2.43 -2.25 10.90
CA GLU A 25 -1.89 -2.33 12.26
C GLU A 25 -1.37 -3.73 12.57
N TYR A 26 -2.15 -4.76 12.22
CA TYR A 26 -1.69 -6.16 12.31
C TYR A 26 -0.38 -6.38 11.54
N MET A 27 -0.29 -5.90 10.30
CA MET A 27 0.94 -6.02 9.50
C MET A 27 2.13 -5.32 10.19
N PHE A 28 1.93 -4.12 10.74
CA PHE A 28 2.98 -3.38 11.45
C PHE A 28 3.46 -4.13 12.70
N ASP A 29 2.55 -4.68 13.49
CA ASP A 29 2.87 -5.49 14.67
C ASP A 29 3.70 -6.72 14.29
N GLN A 30 3.36 -7.39 13.18
CA GLN A 30 4.11 -8.57 12.72
C GLN A 30 5.49 -8.25 12.14
N LEU A 31 5.65 -7.07 11.54
CA LEU A 31 6.93 -6.63 10.95
C LEU A 31 7.83 -5.92 11.96
N GLY A 32 7.27 -5.42 13.08
CA GLY A 32 8.01 -4.62 14.06
C GLY A 32 8.46 -3.27 13.51
N MET A 33 7.68 -2.67 12.59
CA MET A 33 7.97 -1.38 11.96
C MET A 33 6.74 -0.47 11.97
N GLY A 34 6.97 0.84 12.01
CA GLY A 34 5.92 1.85 11.84
C GLY A 34 5.63 2.19 10.37
N PRO A 35 4.49 2.85 10.08
CA PRO A 35 4.10 3.28 8.73
C PRO A 35 5.10 4.26 8.09
N GLU A 36 5.78 5.08 8.89
CA GLU A 36 6.67 6.15 8.45
C GLU A 36 7.89 5.66 7.66
N VAL A 37 8.29 4.40 7.85
CA VAL A 37 9.38 3.77 7.09
C VAL A 37 8.87 2.84 5.98
N GLY A 38 7.56 2.81 5.74
CA GLY A 38 6.90 1.97 4.74
C GLY A 38 6.53 2.72 3.45
N MET A 39 6.59 2.01 2.33
CA MET A 39 5.96 2.41 1.06
C MET A 39 4.75 1.51 0.79
N HIS A 40 3.55 2.10 0.72
CA HIS A 40 2.34 1.36 0.34
C HIS A 40 2.10 1.46 -1.16
N VAL A 41 1.95 0.32 -1.84
CA VAL A 41 1.72 0.24 -3.29
C VAL A 41 0.40 -0.44 -3.57
N SER A 42 -0.54 0.25 -4.24
CA SER A 42 -1.87 -0.30 -4.48
C SER A 42 -2.57 0.33 -5.69
N SER A 43 -3.70 -0.23 -6.11
CA SER A 43 -4.55 0.34 -7.17
C SER A 43 -5.95 0.72 -6.67
N SER A 44 -6.13 1.01 -5.38
CA SER A 44 -7.43 1.41 -4.83
C SER A 44 -7.32 2.61 -3.90
N PHE A 45 -8.11 3.66 -4.11
CA PHE A 45 -8.18 4.75 -3.14
C PHE A 45 -8.92 4.32 -1.88
N ARG A 46 -10.14 3.83 -2.06
CA ARG A 46 -11.04 3.48 -0.95
C ARG A 46 -10.44 2.43 -0.02
N TYR A 47 -9.82 1.39 -0.55
CA TYR A 47 -9.32 0.27 0.25
C TYR A 47 -7.89 0.48 0.74
N ASP A 48 -7.11 1.34 0.10
CA ASP A 48 -5.67 1.38 0.35
C ASP A 48 -5.16 2.80 0.57
N GLN A 49 -5.22 3.66 -0.45
CA GLN A 49 -4.52 4.96 -0.41
C GLN A 49 -5.05 5.89 0.68
N ASN A 50 -6.36 5.88 0.93
CA ASN A 50 -6.96 6.70 1.98
C ASN A 50 -6.47 6.27 3.36
N THR A 51 -6.58 4.97 3.68
CA THR A 51 -6.11 4.43 4.96
C THR A 51 -4.60 4.58 5.13
N ALA A 52 -3.81 4.40 4.06
CA ALA A 52 -2.36 4.60 4.10
C ALA A 52 -1.97 6.08 4.31
N THR A 53 -2.80 7.02 3.86
CA THR A 53 -2.64 8.44 4.15
C THR A 53 -2.93 8.72 5.62
N ASP A 54 -4.07 8.23 6.12
CA ASP A 54 -4.50 8.44 7.52
C ASP A 54 -3.52 7.82 8.52
N LEU A 55 -2.91 6.68 8.18
CA LEU A 55 -1.88 6.02 8.99
C LEU A 55 -0.50 6.66 8.89
N GLY A 56 -0.28 7.61 7.98
CA GLY A 56 1.00 8.30 7.84
C GLY A 56 2.10 7.47 7.20
N PHE A 57 1.78 6.66 6.18
CA PHE A 57 2.83 5.95 5.41
C PHE A 57 3.88 6.93 4.86
N GLY A 58 5.15 6.53 4.92
CA GLY A 58 6.27 7.33 4.40
C GLY A 58 6.18 7.59 2.90
N CYS A 59 5.62 6.64 2.14
CA CYS A 59 5.31 6.83 0.73
C CYS A 59 4.06 6.04 0.29
N ARG A 60 3.27 6.62 -0.61
CA ARG A 60 2.06 6.06 -1.21
C ARG A 60 2.20 6.06 -2.72
N VAL A 61 2.30 4.87 -3.31
CA VAL A 61 2.37 4.69 -4.75
C VAL A 61 1.04 4.13 -5.26
N PHE A 62 0.36 4.90 -6.09
CA PHE A 62 -0.86 4.48 -6.75
C PHE A 62 -0.55 3.88 -8.13
N VAL A 63 -1.04 2.66 -8.36
CA VAL A 63 -0.96 1.99 -9.67
C VAL A 63 -2.23 2.33 -10.46
N GLY A 64 -2.13 3.39 -11.27
CA GLY A 64 -3.21 3.97 -12.07
C GLY A 64 -3.61 3.11 -13.26
N ARG A 65 -4.43 2.08 -13.01
CA ARG A 65 -4.95 1.17 -14.05
C ARG A 65 -6.25 1.66 -14.72
N GLY A 66 -6.72 2.86 -14.39
CA GLY A 66 -7.95 3.44 -14.96
C GLY A 66 -9.27 2.89 -14.40
N HIS A 67 -9.25 2.12 -13.30
CA HIS A 67 -10.48 1.60 -12.67
C HIS A 67 -11.27 2.67 -11.91
N GLU A 68 -10.60 3.70 -11.40
CA GLU A 68 -11.22 4.85 -10.74
C GLU A 68 -10.40 6.12 -11.02
N PRO A 69 -11.02 7.32 -10.94
CA PRO A 69 -10.29 8.57 -11.10
C PRO A 69 -9.18 8.73 -10.08
N SER A 70 -8.09 9.34 -10.52
CA SER A 70 -6.94 9.56 -9.67
C SER A 70 -7.18 10.72 -8.69
N ASN A 71 -6.79 10.58 -7.42
CA ASN A 71 -6.86 11.63 -6.40
C ASN A 71 -5.49 11.97 -5.76
N ALA A 72 -4.93 13.14 -6.09
CA ALA A 72 -3.58 13.53 -5.70
C ALA A 72 -3.43 13.78 -4.18
N ASN A 73 -4.52 13.96 -3.44
CA ASN A 73 -4.48 14.19 -2.00
C ASN A 73 -4.13 12.92 -1.19
N TYR A 74 -4.22 11.74 -1.80
CA TYR A 74 -4.05 10.45 -1.13
C TYR A 74 -2.89 9.61 -1.68
N ARG A 75 -2.01 10.18 -2.50
CA ARG A 75 -0.82 9.48 -3.04
C ARG A 75 0.35 10.45 -3.19
N ASP A 76 1.55 9.90 -3.24
CA ASP A 76 2.76 10.67 -3.55
C ASP A 76 3.20 10.46 -5.00
N VAL A 77 3.07 9.22 -5.49
CA VAL A 77 3.49 8.84 -6.84
C VAL A 77 2.36 8.07 -7.53
N GLU A 78 2.18 8.32 -8.82
CA GLU A 78 1.31 7.52 -9.68
C GLU A 78 2.15 6.82 -10.76
N ILE A 79 1.94 5.51 -10.90
CA ILE A 79 2.59 4.70 -11.93
C ILE A 79 1.54 3.98 -12.79
N PRO A 80 1.78 3.77 -14.10
CA PRO A 80 0.81 3.16 -15.00
C PRO A 80 0.62 1.66 -14.75
N HIS A 81 1.64 0.99 -14.22
CA HIS A 81 1.63 -0.44 -13.92
C HIS A 81 2.73 -0.78 -12.91
N ILE A 82 2.61 -1.93 -12.23
CA ILE A 82 3.56 -2.35 -11.19
C ILE A 82 5.01 -2.49 -11.69
N GLY A 83 5.19 -2.78 -12.98
CA GLY A 83 6.53 -2.87 -13.59
C GLY A 83 7.32 -1.55 -13.60
N ALA A 84 6.67 -0.40 -13.33
CA ALA A 84 7.34 0.90 -13.21
C ALA A 84 7.78 1.22 -11.77
N LEU A 85 7.42 0.39 -10.79
CA LEU A 85 7.80 0.59 -9.39
C LEU A 85 9.33 0.62 -9.15
N PRO A 86 10.16 -0.21 -9.81
CA PRO A 86 11.62 -0.16 -9.60
C PRO A 86 12.21 1.25 -9.81
N ALA A 87 11.75 1.98 -10.83
CA ALA A 87 12.22 3.33 -11.12
C ALA A 87 11.89 4.34 -9.99
N VAL A 88 10.82 4.10 -9.20
CA VAL A 88 10.45 4.94 -8.04
C VAL A 88 11.48 4.83 -6.92
N VAL A 89 12.19 3.71 -6.83
CA VAL A 89 13.20 3.44 -5.80
C VAL A 89 14.64 3.43 -6.35
N GLY A 90 14.84 3.92 -7.58
CA GLY A 90 16.16 4.05 -8.21
C GLY A 90 16.78 2.74 -8.73
N LEU A 91 15.95 1.75 -9.05
CA LEU A 91 16.34 0.46 -9.63
C LEU A 91 16.03 0.35 -11.13
#